data_AF-A6IKT3-F1
#
_entry.id   AF-A6IKT3-F1
#
_cell.length_a   1.000
_cell.length_b   1.000
_cell.length_c   1.000
_cell.angle_alpha   90.00
_cell.angle_beta   90.00
_cell.angle_gamma   90.00
#
_symmetry.space_group_name_H-M   'P 1'
#
loop_
_entity.id
_entity.type
_entity.pdbx_description
1 polymer ?
#
loop_
_entity_poly.entity_id
_entity_poly.type
_entity_poly.pdbx_seq_one_letter_code
_entity_poly.pdbx_strand_id
1 'polypeptide(L)'
;MYVCKVAAEWRNTFHKDVVVDLVCYRRNGHNEMDEPMFTQPLMYKQIRKQKPVLQKYAELLVSQGVVNQPEYEEEISKYDKICEEAFTRSKDEKILHIKHWLDSPWPGFFTLDGQPRSMTCPSTGLEEDILTHIGNVASSVPVENFTIHGGLSRILKTRRELVTNRTVDWALAEYMAFGSLLKEGIHVRLSGQDVERGTFSHRHHVLHDQNVDKRTCIPMNHLWPNQAPYTVCNSSLSEYGVLGFELGFAMASPNALVLWEAQFGDFNNMAQCIIDQFICPGQAKWVRQNGIVLLLPHGMEGMGPEHSSARPERFLQMCNDDPDVLPNLQEENFDISQLYDCNWIVVNCSTPGNFFHVLRRQILLPFRKPLIVFTPKSLLRHPEARTSFDEMLPGTHFQRVIPEDGPAAQNPDKVKRLLFCTGKVYYDLTRERKARDMAEEVAITRIEQLSPFPFDLLLKEAQKYPNAELAWCQEEHKNQGYYDYVKPRLRTTIDRAKPVCHLIFSVVPSNTRKLLMNPFLCCAKAGQKQING
;
A
#
# COMPACT_ATOMS: atom_id res chain seq x y z
N MET A 1 -25.61 -33.03 -12.02
CA MET A 1 -24.90 -33.35 -10.76
C MET A 1 -23.72 -34.31 -10.93
N TYR A 2 -23.79 -35.36 -11.76
CA TYR A 2 -22.68 -36.32 -11.91
C TYR A 2 -21.33 -35.66 -12.25
N VAL A 3 -21.26 -34.80 -13.27
CA VAL A 3 -20.01 -34.12 -13.65
C VAL A 3 -19.43 -33.26 -12.52
N CYS A 4 -20.28 -32.61 -11.72
CA CYS A 4 -19.84 -31.82 -10.56
C CYS A 4 -19.24 -32.71 -9.46
N LYS A 5 -19.79 -33.91 -9.25
CA LYS A 5 -19.22 -34.90 -8.31
C LYS A 5 -17.84 -35.36 -8.77
N VAL A 6 -17.68 -35.69 -10.06
CA VAL A 6 -16.39 -36.08 -10.64
C VAL A 6 -15.37 -34.94 -10.51
N ALA A 7 -15.77 -33.70 -10.77
CA ALA A 7 -14.90 -32.54 -10.59
C ALA A 7 -14.47 -32.37 -9.11
N ALA A 8 -15.40 -32.50 -8.17
CA ALA A 8 -15.09 -32.42 -6.74
C ALA A 8 -14.14 -33.54 -6.29
N GLU A 9 -14.37 -34.77 -6.74
CA GLU A 9 -13.50 -35.92 -6.49
C GLU A 9 -12.10 -35.69 -7.08
N TRP A 10 -12.00 -35.23 -8.33
CA TRP A 10 -10.72 -34.89 -8.97
C TRP A 10 -9.93 -33.86 -8.14
N ARG A 11 -10.59 -32.74 -7.78
CA ARG A 11 -9.95 -31.69 -6.97
C ARG A 11 -9.50 -32.23 -5.62
N ASN A 12 -10.29 -33.09 -4.98
CA ASN A 12 -9.97 -33.67 -3.68
C ASN A 12 -8.85 -34.72 -3.75
N THR A 13 -8.83 -35.55 -4.79
CA THR A 13 -7.83 -36.62 -4.97
C THR A 13 -6.49 -36.10 -5.45
N PHE A 14 -6.48 -35.15 -6.39
CA PHE A 14 -5.25 -34.71 -7.07
C PHE A 14 -4.77 -33.33 -6.64
N HIS A 15 -5.58 -32.55 -5.91
CA HIS A 15 -5.27 -31.19 -5.50
C HIS A 15 -4.87 -30.27 -6.67
N LYS A 16 -5.54 -30.46 -7.81
CA LYS A 16 -5.36 -29.67 -9.03
C LYS A 16 -6.69 -29.07 -9.48
N ASP A 17 -6.59 -27.97 -10.21
CA ASP A 17 -7.73 -27.31 -10.83
C ASP A 17 -8.47 -28.26 -11.78
N VAL A 18 -9.77 -28.02 -11.89
CA VAL A 18 -10.70 -28.75 -12.77
C VAL A 18 -11.76 -27.78 -13.26
N VAL A 19 -12.14 -27.91 -14.53
CA VAL A 19 -13.11 -27.02 -15.17
C VAL A 19 -14.32 -27.84 -15.61
N VAL A 20 -15.52 -27.34 -15.31
CA VAL A 20 -16.79 -27.87 -15.83
C VAL A 20 -17.28 -26.90 -16.89
N ASP A 21 -17.18 -27.29 -18.16
CA ASP A 21 -17.76 -26.54 -19.27
C ASP A 21 -19.28 -26.79 -19.35
N LEU A 22 -20.07 -25.87 -18.78
CA LEU A 22 -21.52 -25.95 -18.79
C LEU A 22 -22.09 -25.27 -20.04
N VAL A 23 -22.12 -26.03 -21.13
CA VAL A 23 -22.71 -25.58 -22.40
C VAL A 23 -24.21 -25.33 -22.24
N CYS A 24 -24.60 -24.05 -22.32
CA CYS A 24 -25.97 -23.59 -22.17
C CYS A 24 -26.31 -22.50 -23.21
N TYR A 25 -27.41 -21.76 -23.00
CA TYR A 25 -27.79 -20.64 -23.86
C TYR A 25 -28.30 -19.46 -23.01
N ARG A 26 -28.13 -18.23 -23.52
CA ARG A 26 -28.67 -17.03 -22.90
C ARG A 26 -30.06 -16.73 -23.46
N ARG A 27 -31.09 -16.79 -22.62
CA ARG A 27 -32.50 -16.64 -23.04
C ARG A 27 -32.80 -15.26 -23.63
N ASN A 28 -32.27 -14.21 -23.00
CA ASN A 28 -32.44 -12.80 -23.39
C ASN A 28 -31.13 -12.21 -23.94
N GLY A 29 -31.08 -10.91 -24.21
CA GLY A 29 -29.88 -10.16 -24.60
C GLY A 29 -28.78 -10.15 -23.53
N HIS A 30 -27.74 -9.33 -23.70
CA HIS A 30 -26.66 -9.25 -22.70
C HIS A 30 -27.16 -8.79 -21.34
N ASN A 31 -28.16 -7.92 -21.37
CA ASN A 31 -29.10 -7.66 -20.30
C ASN A 31 -30.53 -7.84 -20.85
N GLU A 32 -31.54 -7.80 -19.98
CA GLU A 32 -32.93 -8.08 -20.32
C GLU A 32 -33.57 -7.05 -21.27
N MET A 33 -32.99 -5.85 -21.39
CA MET A 33 -33.49 -4.77 -22.27
C MET A 33 -32.79 -4.74 -23.64
N ASP A 34 -31.71 -5.51 -23.81
CA ASP A 34 -30.92 -5.57 -25.02
C ASP A 34 -31.57 -6.48 -26.08
N GLU A 35 -31.56 -6.08 -27.35
CA GLU A 35 -32.14 -6.86 -28.46
C GLU A 35 -31.05 -7.65 -29.20
N PRO A 36 -30.89 -8.94 -28.90
CA PRO A 36 -29.78 -9.73 -29.43
C PRO A 36 -29.98 -10.13 -30.89
N MET A 37 -31.20 -10.05 -31.44
CA MET A 37 -31.43 -10.43 -32.82
C MET A 37 -30.75 -9.49 -33.83
N PHE A 38 -30.36 -8.29 -33.41
CA PHE A 38 -29.57 -7.38 -34.26
C PHE A 38 -28.22 -7.98 -34.67
N THR A 39 -27.62 -8.81 -33.80
CA THR A 39 -26.28 -9.37 -34.04
C THR A 39 -26.24 -10.89 -34.07
N GLN A 40 -27.21 -11.60 -33.45
CA GLN A 40 -27.26 -13.06 -33.41
C GLN A 40 -28.64 -13.65 -33.83
N PRO A 41 -29.19 -13.29 -35.01
CA PRO A 41 -30.58 -13.62 -35.37
C PRO A 41 -30.87 -15.12 -35.51
N LEU A 42 -29.96 -15.91 -36.10
CA LEU A 42 -30.18 -17.35 -36.29
C LEU A 42 -30.14 -18.11 -34.96
N MET A 43 -29.20 -17.75 -34.08
CA MET A 43 -29.10 -18.33 -32.73
C MET A 43 -30.38 -18.07 -31.94
N TYR A 44 -30.86 -16.82 -31.90
CA TYR A 44 -32.05 -16.47 -31.14
C TYR A 44 -33.34 -17.01 -31.76
N LYS A 45 -33.41 -17.19 -33.09
CA LYS A 45 -34.50 -17.95 -33.73
C LYS A 45 -34.58 -19.39 -33.22
N GLN A 46 -33.44 -20.05 -32.96
CA GLN A 46 -33.43 -21.39 -32.38
C GLN A 46 -33.74 -21.37 -30.89
N ILE A 47 -33.14 -20.46 -30.12
CA ILE A 47 -33.39 -20.32 -28.67
C ILE A 47 -34.88 -20.07 -28.40
N ARG A 48 -35.53 -19.19 -29.16
CA ARG A 48 -36.98 -18.93 -29.01
C ARG A 48 -37.85 -20.18 -29.20
N LYS A 49 -37.39 -21.18 -29.96
CA LYS A 49 -38.09 -22.47 -30.13
C LYS A 49 -37.78 -23.49 -29.02
N GLN A 50 -36.73 -23.27 -28.22
CA GLN A 50 -36.33 -24.20 -27.17
C GLN A 50 -37.26 -24.10 -25.96
N LYS A 51 -37.87 -25.23 -25.57
CA LYS A 51 -38.50 -25.37 -24.24
C LYS A 51 -37.47 -25.08 -23.14
N PRO A 52 -37.83 -24.36 -22.05
CA PRO A 52 -36.95 -24.15 -20.89
C PRO A 52 -36.44 -25.48 -20.30
N VAL A 53 -35.22 -25.44 -19.74
CA VAL A 53 -34.56 -26.64 -19.19
C VAL A 53 -35.37 -27.26 -18.04
N LEU A 54 -35.92 -26.42 -17.15
CA LEU A 54 -36.77 -26.87 -16.03
C LEU A 54 -37.98 -27.66 -16.54
N GLN A 55 -38.68 -27.14 -17.55
CA GLN A 55 -39.84 -27.80 -18.14
C GLN A 55 -39.46 -29.14 -18.78
N LYS A 56 -38.36 -29.19 -19.56
CA LYS A 56 -37.88 -30.45 -20.15
C LYS A 56 -37.57 -31.52 -19.10
N TYR A 57 -36.97 -31.12 -17.97
CA TYR A 57 -36.64 -32.04 -16.89
C TYR A 57 -37.88 -32.49 -16.10
N ALA A 58 -38.83 -31.57 -15.86
CA ALA A 58 -40.11 -31.91 -15.24
C ALA A 58 -40.91 -32.91 -16.09
N GLU A 59 -41.02 -32.67 -17.41
CA GLU A 59 -41.68 -33.58 -18.36
C GLU A 59 -41.05 -34.98 -18.32
N LEU A 60 -39.72 -35.07 -18.22
CA LEU A 60 -39.00 -36.34 -18.07
C LEU A 60 -39.36 -37.06 -16.76
N LEU A 61 -39.29 -36.37 -15.63
CA LEU A 61 -39.58 -36.97 -14.32
C LEU A 61 -41.04 -37.43 -14.20
N VAL A 62 -41.98 -36.66 -14.76
CA VAL A 62 -43.40 -37.04 -14.85
C VAL A 62 -43.57 -38.29 -15.73
N SER A 63 -42.89 -38.36 -16.88
CA SER A 63 -42.94 -39.54 -17.75
C SER A 63 -42.38 -40.81 -17.10
N GLN A 64 -41.44 -40.65 -16.15
CA GLN A 64 -40.84 -41.73 -15.37
C GLN A 64 -41.64 -42.06 -14.10
N GLY A 65 -42.71 -41.31 -13.79
CA GLY A 65 -43.52 -41.49 -12.58
C GLY A 65 -42.78 -41.14 -11.28
N VAL A 66 -41.68 -40.40 -11.36
CA VAL A 66 -40.90 -39.96 -10.17
C VAL A 66 -41.62 -38.84 -9.43
N VAL A 67 -42.31 -37.97 -10.18
CA VAL A 67 -43.19 -36.91 -9.69
C VAL A 67 -44.46 -36.91 -10.54
N ASN A 68 -45.55 -36.36 -10.04
CA ASN A 68 -46.75 -36.12 -10.85
C ASN A 68 -46.90 -34.63 -11.23
N GLN A 69 -47.79 -34.35 -12.18
CA GLN A 69 -48.01 -32.99 -12.68
C GLN A 69 -48.49 -32.01 -11.58
N PRO A 70 -49.44 -32.37 -10.71
CA PRO A 70 -49.84 -31.53 -9.57
C PRO A 70 -48.68 -31.15 -8.64
N GLU A 71 -47.80 -32.10 -8.30
CA GLU A 71 -46.62 -31.84 -7.45
C GLU A 71 -45.69 -30.79 -8.08
N TYR A 72 -45.44 -30.89 -9.38
CA TYR A 72 -44.61 -29.91 -10.09
C TYR A 72 -45.22 -28.50 -10.04
N GLU A 73 -46.52 -28.38 -10.32
CA GLU A 73 -47.22 -27.10 -10.30
C GLU A 73 -47.28 -26.49 -8.89
N GLU A 74 -47.47 -27.33 -7.87
CA GLU A 74 -47.45 -26.92 -6.47
C GLU A 74 -46.08 -26.35 -6.08
N GLU A 75 -44.97 -26.98 -6.49
CA GLU A 75 -43.62 -26.47 -6.19
C GLU A 75 -43.32 -25.13 -6.87
N ILE A 76 -43.79 -24.91 -8.11
CA ILE A 76 -43.69 -23.60 -8.76
C ILE A 76 -44.47 -22.56 -7.96
N SER A 77 -45.73 -22.86 -7.60
CA SER A 77 -46.57 -21.94 -6.84
C SER A 77 -45.99 -21.62 -5.46
N LYS A 78 -45.36 -22.59 -4.79
CA LYS A 78 -44.65 -22.38 -3.52
C LYS A 78 -43.50 -21.39 -3.67
N TYR A 79 -42.68 -21.54 -4.71
CA TYR A 79 -41.55 -20.64 -4.94
C TYR A 79 -42.01 -19.21 -5.26
N ASP A 80 -43.01 -19.07 -6.13
CA ASP A 80 -43.59 -17.77 -6.46
C ASP A 80 -44.16 -17.08 -5.22
N LYS A 81 -44.83 -17.84 -4.34
CA LYS A 81 -45.33 -17.33 -3.06
C LYS A 81 -44.20 -16.84 -2.16
N ILE A 82 -43.07 -17.56 -2.09
CA ILE A 82 -41.88 -17.10 -1.33
C ILE A 82 -41.40 -15.74 -1.86
N CYS A 83 -41.32 -15.58 -3.18
CA CYS A 83 -40.90 -14.33 -3.81
C CYS A 83 -41.88 -13.18 -3.53
N GLU A 84 -43.19 -13.42 -3.67
CA GLU A 84 -44.22 -12.39 -3.44
C GLU A 84 -44.31 -11.96 -1.97
N GLU A 85 -44.19 -12.91 -1.04
CA GLU A 85 -44.13 -12.61 0.39
C GLU A 85 -42.88 -11.81 0.74
N ALA A 86 -41.71 -12.17 0.18
CA ALA A 86 -40.48 -11.41 0.38
C ALA A 86 -40.59 -9.98 -0.19
N PHE A 87 -41.15 -9.83 -1.39
CA PHE A 87 -41.42 -8.53 -1.99
C PHE A 87 -42.37 -7.69 -1.12
N THR A 88 -43.43 -8.29 -0.59
CA THR A 88 -44.36 -7.60 0.31
C THR A 88 -43.67 -7.15 1.59
N ARG A 89 -42.92 -8.04 2.26
CA ARG A 89 -42.15 -7.71 3.48
C ARG A 89 -41.13 -6.59 3.26
N SER A 90 -40.52 -6.52 2.07
CA SER A 90 -39.53 -5.49 1.75
C SER A 90 -40.09 -4.06 1.82
N LYS A 91 -41.42 -3.89 1.71
CA LYS A 91 -42.08 -2.58 1.83
C LYS A 91 -42.09 -2.05 3.27
N ASP A 92 -41.93 -2.92 4.25
CA ASP A 92 -41.92 -2.56 5.67
C ASP A 92 -40.49 -2.29 6.21
N GLU A 93 -39.45 -2.74 5.50
CA GLU A 93 -38.05 -2.48 5.86
C GLU A 93 -37.64 -1.05 5.48
N LYS A 94 -37.52 -0.17 6.50
CA LYS A 94 -37.17 1.25 6.31
C LYS A 94 -35.69 1.57 6.50
N ILE A 95 -34.91 0.67 7.08
CA ILE A 95 -33.51 0.88 7.44
C ILE A 95 -32.69 -0.29 6.92
N LEU A 96 -31.69 0.01 6.10
CA LEU A 96 -30.80 -0.98 5.52
C LEU A 96 -29.57 -1.16 6.41
N HIS A 97 -29.43 -2.32 7.04
CA HIS A 97 -28.26 -2.65 7.85
C HIS A 97 -27.16 -3.29 6.99
N ILE A 98 -26.18 -2.47 6.54
CA ILE A 98 -25.06 -2.92 5.69
C ILE A 98 -24.18 -3.99 6.38
N LYS A 99 -24.28 -4.12 7.72
CA LYS A 99 -23.59 -5.13 8.52
C LYS A 99 -23.85 -6.58 8.10
N HIS A 100 -24.99 -6.89 7.47
CA HIS A 100 -25.28 -8.27 7.00
C HIS A 100 -24.48 -8.67 5.76
N TRP A 101 -23.85 -7.71 5.06
CA TRP A 101 -22.98 -7.94 3.90
C TRP A 101 -21.51 -8.09 4.28
N LEU A 102 -21.17 -7.79 5.52
CA LEU A 102 -19.84 -7.96 6.11
C LEU A 102 -19.67 -9.39 6.60
N ASP A 103 -19.47 -10.33 5.69
CA ASP A 103 -18.82 -11.61 6.05
C ASP A 103 -17.32 -11.37 6.32
N SER A 104 -17.01 -10.42 7.22
CA SER A 104 -15.65 -10.05 7.58
C SER A 104 -15.10 -11.18 8.43
N PRO A 105 -14.06 -11.90 8.00
CA PRO A 105 -13.55 -13.08 8.70
C PRO A 105 -12.76 -12.71 9.96
N TRP A 106 -13.07 -11.56 10.59
CA TRP A 106 -12.32 -10.97 11.71
C TRP A 106 -13.16 -10.95 13.00
N PRO A 107 -13.55 -12.12 13.55
CA PRO A 107 -14.24 -12.20 14.83
C PRO A 107 -13.49 -11.43 15.92
N GLY A 108 -14.19 -10.55 16.62
CA GLY A 108 -13.62 -9.82 17.74
C GLY A 108 -12.58 -8.75 17.38
N PHE A 109 -12.44 -8.36 16.12
CA PHE A 109 -11.59 -7.21 15.76
C PHE A 109 -12.36 -5.88 15.90
N PHE A 110 -13.61 -5.85 15.44
CA PHE A 110 -14.51 -4.69 15.56
C PHE A 110 -15.43 -4.78 16.79
N THR A 111 -16.14 -3.69 17.08
CA THR A 111 -17.31 -3.69 17.98
C THR A 111 -18.51 -4.37 17.31
N LEU A 112 -19.60 -4.60 18.06
CA LEU A 112 -20.84 -5.16 17.52
C LEU A 112 -21.46 -4.29 16.42
N ASP A 113 -21.19 -2.99 16.43
CA ASP A 113 -21.64 -2.02 15.44
C ASP A 113 -20.67 -1.87 14.24
N GLY A 114 -19.62 -2.71 14.18
CA GLY A 114 -18.64 -2.72 13.08
C GLY A 114 -17.62 -1.59 13.15
N GLN A 115 -17.47 -0.94 14.31
CA GLN A 115 -16.53 0.17 14.52
C GLN A 115 -15.19 -0.32 15.10
N PRO A 116 -14.09 0.44 14.94
CA PRO A 116 -12.86 0.21 15.68
C PRO A 116 -13.10 0.25 17.20
N ARG A 117 -12.34 -0.53 17.95
CA ARG A 117 -12.46 -0.58 19.43
C ARG A 117 -11.80 0.61 20.14
N SER A 118 -10.89 1.29 19.45
CA SER A 118 -10.24 2.52 19.90
C SER A 118 -9.92 3.39 18.70
N MET A 119 -9.66 4.68 18.96
CA MET A 119 -9.14 5.64 17.98
C MET A 119 -7.74 6.11 18.38
N THR A 120 -6.91 5.17 18.82
CA THR A 120 -5.55 5.41 19.27
C THR A 120 -4.59 4.39 18.66
N CYS A 121 -3.34 4.79 18.45
CA CYS A 121 -2.26 3.88 18.06
C CYS A 121 -1.20 3.89 19.16
N PRO A 122 -0.83 2.73 19.74
CA PRO A 122 0.24 2.67 20.73
C PRO A 122 1.61 3.00 20.12
N SER A 123 2.61 3.16 20.98
CA SER A 123 4.02 3.25 20.59
C SER A 123 4.40 2.11 19.65
N THR A 124 5.04 2.46 18.53
CA THR A 124 5.60 1.50 17.59
C THR A 124 7.05 1.12 17.93
N GLY A 125 7.67 1.81 18.88
CA GLY A 125 9.01 1.48 19.37
C GLY A 125 9.08 0.15 20.12
N LEU A 126 10.30 -0.33 20.33
CA LEU A 126 10.62 -1.62 20.96
C LEU A 126 11.71 -1.46 22.02
N GLU A 127 11.70 -2.34 23.01
CA GLU A 127 12.82 -2.49 23.94
C GLU A 127 14.12 -2.81 23.20
N GLU A 128 15.22 -2.25 23.70
CA GLU A 128 16.52 -2.34 23.03
C GLU A 128 17.06 -3.78 22.92
N ASP A 129 16.77 -4.60 23.93
CA ASP A 129 17.14 -6.02 23.96
C ASP A 129 16.47 -6.80 22.82
N ILE A 130 15.22 -6.45 22.46
CA ILE A 130 14.50 -7.02 21.32
C ILE A 130 15.17 -6.62 20.02
N LEU A 131 15.50 -5.33 19.83
CA LEU A 131 16.20 -4.85 18.64
C LEU A 131 17.56 -5.55 18.47
N THR A 132 18.32 -5.62 19.56
CA THR A 132 19.64 -6.27 19.60
C THR A 132 19.53 -7.76 19.29
N HIS A 133 18.59 -8.48 19.90
CA HIS A 133 18.36 -9.90 19.63
C HIS A 133 18.03 -10.16 18.17
N ILE A 134 17.04 -9.43 17.62
CA ILE A 134 16.63 -9.60 16.22
C ILE A 134 17.80 -9.29 15.29
N GLY A 135 18.52 -8.19 15.52
CA GLY A 135 19.66 -7.80 14.69
C GLY A 135 20.80 -8.81 14.74
N ASN A 136 21.02 -9.45 15.88
CA ASN A 136 22.02 -10.50 16.03
C ASN A 136 21.67 -11.76 15.22
N VAL A 137 20.40 -12.15 15.20
CA VAL A 137 19.92 -13.26 14.36
C VAL A 137 19.94 -12.90 12.87
N ALA A 138 19.57 -11.66 12.52
CA ALA A 138 19.66 -11.13 11.15
C ALA A 138 21.08 -11.10 10.57
N SER A 139 22.07 -11.20 11.46
CA SER A 139 23.51 -11.17 11.18
C SER A 139 24.18 -12.55 11.31
N SER A 140 23.40 -13.63 11.43
CA SER A 140 23.93 -14.98 11.68
C SER A 140 23.35 -16.04 10.74
N VAL A 141 23.90 -17.25 10.84
CA VAL A 141 23.41 -18.45 10.16
C VAL A 141 23.05 -19.46 11.26
N PRO A 142 21.77 -19.54 11.69
CA PRO A 142 21.37 -20.29 12.88
C PRO A 142 21.24 -21.80 12.64
N VAL A 143 22.02 -22.35 11.71
CA VAL A 143 22.00 -23.77 11.32
C VAL A 143 23.42 -24.29 11.19
N GLU A 144 23.65 -25.52 11.68
CA GLU A 144 24.96 -26.15 11.61
C GLU A 144 25.31 -26.62 10.20
N ASN A 145 26.62 -26.68 9.92
CA ASN A 145 27.18 -27.19 8.66
C ASN A 145 26.60 -26.49 7.41
N PHE A 146 26.33 -25.19 7.47
CA PHE A 146 25.74 -24.43 6.37
C PHE A 146 26.76 -23.46 5.77
N THR A 147 27.06 -23.62 4.48
CA THR A 147 28.09 -22.81 3.81
C THR A 147 27.45 -21.67 3.04
N ILE A 148 27.68 -20.43 3.44
CA ILE A 148 27.21 -19.24 2.70
C ILE A 148 28.27 -18.71 1.73
N HIS A 149 27.82 -17.99 0.70
CA HIS A 149 28.70 -17.28 -0.22
C HIS A 149 29.52 -16.20 0.51
N GLY A 150 30.81 -16.02 0.16
CA GLY A 150 31.71 -15.09 0.87
C GLY A 150 31.24 -13.63 0.87
N GLY A 151 30.57 -13.19 -0.21
CA GLY A 151 29.92 -11.88 -0.26
C GLY A 151 28.82 -11.69 0.78
N LEU A 152 28.09 -12.77 1.10
CA LEU A 152 27.04 -12.77 2.12
C LEU A 152 27.63 -12.72 3.53
N SER A 153 28.76 -13.40 3.77
CA SER A 153 29.50 -13.29 5.03
C SER A 153 29.87 -11.84 5.36
N ARG A 154 30.26 -11.06 4.34
CA ARG A 154 30.55 -9.63 4.50
C ARG A 154 29.29 -8.83 4.88
N ILE A 155 28.16 -9.10 4.23
CA ILE A 155 26.88 -8.43 4.52
C ILE A 155 26.45 -8.73 5.96
N LEU A 156 26.48 -9.98 6.40
CA LEU A 156 26.12 -10.38 7.76
C LEU A 156 27.05 -9.74 8.79
N LYS A 157 28.36 -9.68 8.51
CA LYS A 157 29.32 -8.97 9.37
C LYS A 157 28.98 -7.48 9.49
N THR A 158 28.67 -6.80 8.38
CA THR A 158 28.28 -5.38 8.40
C THR A 158 26.99 -5.16 9.19
N ARG A 159 26.00 -6.06 9.11
CA ARG A 159 24.81 -6.00 9.98
C ARG A 159 25.16 -6.12 11.45
N ARG A 160 26.07 -7.04 11.81
CA ARG A 160 26.55 -7.18 13.20
C ARG A 160 27.24 -5.92 13.71
N GLU A 161 28.01 -5.24 12.86
CA GLU A 161 28.66 -3.96 13.17
C GLU A 161 27.61 -2.87 13.41
N LEU A 162 26.58 -2.78 12.55
CA LEU A 162 25.47 -1.83 12.72
C LEU A 162 24.76 -2.01 14.07
N VAL A 163 24.41 -3.24 14.43
CA VAL A 163 23.81 -3.59 15.73
C VAL A 163 24.71 -3.19 16.89
N THR A 164 26.00 -3.51 16.79
CA THR A 164 26.99 -3.16 17.84
C THR A 164 27.09 -1.64 18.03
N ASN A 165 26.97 -0.88 16.94
CA ASN A 165 27.02 0.58 16.93
C ASN A 165 25.67 1.23 17.26
N ARG A 166 24.63 0.46 17.63
CA ARG A 166 23.26 0.95 17.87
C ARG A 166 22.68 1.74 16.69
N THR A 167 22.98 1.30 15.47
CA THR A 167 22.50 1.93 14.23
C THR A 167 21.84 0.90 13.33
N VAL A 168 20.92 1.35 12.48
CA VAL A 168 20.27 0.50 11.47
C VAL A 168 20.35 1.12 10.09
N ASP A 169 20.48 0.26 9.08
CA ASP A 169 20.17 0.57 7.69
C ASP A 169 18.75 0.09 7.33
N TRP A 170 18.34 0.29 6.08
CA TRP A 170 17.00 -0.08 5.60
C TRP A 170 16.67 -1.57 5.78
N ALA A 171 17.60 -2.45 5.43
CA ALA A 171 17.35 -3.89 5.51
C ALA A 171 17.24 -4.36 6.96
N LEU A 172 18.08 -3.83 7.86
CA LEU A 172 18.04 -4.18 9.27
C LEU A 172 16.79 -3.61 9.97
N ALA A 173 16.37 -2.38 9.63
CA ALA A 173 15.13 -1.79 10.13
C ALA A 173 13.89 -2.58 9.70
N GLU A 174 13.83 -3.01 8.43
CA GLU A 174 12.79 -3.92 7.92
C GLU A 174 12.76 -5.23 8.72
N TYR A 175 13.94 -5.85 8.90
CA TYR A 175 14.08 -7.10 9.63
C TYR A 175 13.61 -6.98 11.09
N MET A 176 13.93 -5.87 11.76
CA MET A 176 13.48 -5.58 13.13
C MET A 176 11.97 -5.37 13.22
N ALA A 177 11.37 -4.69 12.23
CA ALA A 177 9.92 -4.52 12.17
C ALA A 177 9.20 -5.86 12.00
N PHE A 178 9.67 -6.70 11.06
CA PHE A 178 9.08 -8.02 10.84
C PHE A 178 9.29 -8.93 12.06
N GLY A 179 10.54 -9.05 12.53
CA GLY A 179 10.89 -9.94 13.63
C GLY A 179 10.13 -9.66 14.92
N SER A 180 9.89 -8.38 15.23
CA SER A 180 9.14 -8.00 16.42
C SER A 180 7.65 -8.36 16.32
N LEU A 181 7.03 -8.19 15.15
CA LEU A 181 5.66 -8.62 14.91
C LEU A 181 5.50 -10.15 15.03
N LEU A 182 6.50 -10.91 14.57
CA LEU A 182 6.51 -12.37 14.74
C LEU A 182 6.51 -12.78 16.22
N LYS A 183 7.25 -12.05 17.08
CA LYS A 183 7.24 -12.25 18.53
C LYS A 183 5.86 -11.99 19.14
N GLU A 184 5.14 -11.01 18.61
CA GLU A 184 3.78 -10.62 19.02
C GLU A 184 2.68 -11.56 18.48
N GLY A 185 3.04 -12.64 17.79
CA GLY A 185 2.08 -13.61 17.25
C GLY A 185 1.47 -13.20 15.90
N ILE A 186 2.05 -12.21 15.22
CA ILE A 186 1.56 -11.68 13.95
C ILE A 186 2.28 -12.37 12.78
N HIS A 187 1.52 -12.97 11.87
CA HIS A 187 2.09 -13.56 10.65
C HIS A 187 2.63 -12.44 9.75
N VAL A 188 3.88 -12.54 9.33
CA VAL A 188 4.43 -11.67 8.27
C VAL A 188 4.58 -12.46 6.98
N ARG A 189 3.96 -11.96 5.90
CA ARG A 189 4.05 -12.53 4.56
C ARG A 189 4.62 -11.51 3.59
N LEU A 190 5.74 -11.84 2.94
CA LEU A 190 6.38 -11.02 1.90
C LEU A 190 6.39 -11.79 0.58
N SER A 191 5.79 -11.21 -0.46
CA SER A 191 5.63 -11.83 -1.78
C SER A 191 6.03 -10.87 -2.89
N GLY A 192 6.69 -11.39 -3.92
CA GLY A 192 7.11 -10.61 -5.07
C GLY A 192 8.30 -11.26 -5.78
N GLN A 193 8.74 -10.66 -6.88
CA GLN A 193 9.85 -11.20 -7.66
C GLN A 193 11.18 -10.97 -6.93
N ASP A 194 11.94 -12.04 -6.70
CA ASP A 194 13.26 -12.03 -6.05
C ASP A 194 13.30 -11.44 -4.63
N VAL A 195 12.15 -11.33 -3.94
CA VAL A 195 12.03 -10.69 -2.62
C VAL A 195 12.88 -11.36 -1.55
N GLU A 196 13.15 -12.66 -1.66
CA GLU A 196 13.97 -13.41 -0.70
C GLU A 196 15.39 -12.84 -0.56
N ARG A 197 16.02 -12.52 -1.71
CA ARG A 197 17.31 -11.82 -1.78
C ARG A 197 17.13 -10.31 -1.71
N GLY A 198 16.03 -9.81 -2.25
CA GLY A 198 15.80 -8.43 -2.65
C GLY A 198 16.40 -8.17 -4.03
N THR A 199 15.66 -7.45 -4.87
CA THR A 199 16.09 -7.03 -6.21
C THR A 199 17.47 -6.37 -6.17
N PHE A 200 17.67 -5.47 -5.22
CA PHE A 200 18.91 -4.73 -5.01
C PHE A 200 19.95 -5.48 -4.19
N SER A 201 19.72 -6.76 -3.85
CA SER A 201 20.60 -7.58 -2.98
C SER A 201 20.89 -6.91 -1.63
N HIS A 202 19.84 -6.36 -1.00
CA HIS A 202 19.90 -5.73 0.32
C HIS A 202 19.32 -6.62 1.43
N ARG A 203 18.34 -7.48 1.08
CA ARG A 203 17.47 -8.15 2.06
C ARG A 203 18.01 -9.48 2.57
N HIS A 204 18.33 -10.43 1.69
CA HIS A 204 18.90 -11.74 2.07
C HIS A 204 18.17 -12.42 3.25
N HIS A 205 16.84 -12.48 3.23
CA HIS A 205 16.06 -13.18 4.25
C HIS A 205 16.12 -14.70 4.09
N VAL A 206 16.44 -15.17 2.89
CA VAL A 206 16.74 -16.58 2.60
C VAL A 206 18.21 -16.71 2.23
N LEU A 207 18.91 -17.57 2.97
CA LEU A 207 20.30 -17.95 2.72
C LEU A 207 20.30 -19.29 1.98
N HIS A 208 21.20 -19.45 1.02
CA HIS A 208 21.35 -20.69 0.24
C HIS A 208 22.70 -21.33 0.53
N ASP A 209 22.72 -22.64 0.78
CA ASP A 209 23.94 -23.40 0.98
C ASP A 209 24.71 -23.51 -0.35
N GLN A 210 26.01 -23.22 -0.33
CA GLN A 210 26.87 -23.31 -1.50
C GLN A 210 27.27 -24.74 -1.85
N ASN A 211 27.15 -25.67 -0.90
CA ASN A 211 27.63 -27.05 -1.04
C ASN A 211 26.48 -28.07 -1.14
N VAL A 212 25.24 -27.67 -0.89
CA VAL A 212 24.07 -28.57 -0.89
C VAL A 212 22.92 -27.94 -1.69
N ASP A 213 22.53 -28.59 -2.79
CA ASP A 213 21.46 -28.09 -3.66
C ASP A 213 20.13 -27.93 -2.91
N LYS A 214 19.42 -26.83 -3.21
CA LYS A 214 18.11 -26.45 -2.62
C LYS A 214 18.06 -26.36 -1.10
N ARG A 215 19.19 -26.45 -0.40
CA ARG A 215 19.23 -26.26 1.06
C ARG A 215 19.20 -24.77 1.37
N THR A 216 18.12 -24.34 2.00
CA THR A 216 17.91 -22.95 2.40
C THR A 216 17.81 -22.80 3.91
N CYS A 217 18.20 -21.64 4.43
CA CYS A 217 17.95 -21.22 5.81
C CYS A 217 17.25 -19.87 5.79
N ILE A 218 16.20 -19.70 6.60
CA ILE A 218 15.52 -18.43 6.80
C ILE A 218 15.80 -18.01 8.23
N PRO A 219 16.85 -17.22 8.53
CA PRO A 219 17.23 -16.90 9.92
C PRO A 219 16.08 -16.28 10.73
N MET A 220 15.16 -15.58 10.06
CA MET A 220 13.99 -14.95 10.68
C MET A 220 13.02 -15.96 11.31
N ASN A 221 13.02 -17.21 10.88
CA ASN A 221 12.25 -18.31 11.48
C ASN A 221 12.92 -18.93 12.72
N HIS A 222 14.06 -18.38 13.16
CA HIS A 222 14.83 -18.86 14.32
C HIS A 222 14.99 -17.76 15.39
N LEU A 223 14.12 -16.75 15.41
CA LEU A 223 14.17 -15.67 16.40
C LEU A 223 13.71 -16.15 17.79
N TRP A 224 12.59 -16.88 17.86
CA TRP A 224 12.07 -17.46 19.11
C TRP A 224 11.35 -18.79 18.83
N PRO A 225 11.32 -19.73 19.80
CA PRO A 225 10.63 -21.02 19.61
C PRO A 225 9.13 -20.92 19.31
N ASN A 226 8.44 -19.91 19.87
CA ASN A 226 6.99 -19.73 19.77
C ASN A 226 6.60 -18.52 18.90
N GLN A 227 7.49 -18.05 18.03
CA GLN A 227 7.16 -16.95 17.11
C GLN A 227 6.07 -17.35 16.10
N ALA A 228 5.35 -16.37 15.58
CA ALA A 228 4.47 -16.57 14.43
C ALA A 228 5.28 -16.92 13.17
N PRO A 229 4.62 -17.53 12.14
CA PRO A 229 5.28 -17.85 10.88
C PRO A 229 5.76 -16.58 10.15
N TYR A 230 6.95 -16.64 9.58
CA TYR A 230 7.37 -15.72 8.52
C TYR A 230 7.36 -16.45 7.18
N THR A 231 6.62 -15.92 6.22
CA THR A 231 6.48 -16.50 4.88
C THR A 231 7.02 -15.52 3.85
N VAL A 232 8.20 -15.81 3.32
CA VAL A 232 8.77 -15.09 2.19
C VAL A 232 8.69 -15.98 0.95
N CYS A 233 8.22 -15.43 -0.16
CA CYS A 233 8.01 -16.18 -1.39
C CYS A 233 8.47 -15.38 -2.60
N ASN A 234 9.48 -15.89 -3.31
CA ASN A 234 9.71 -15.46 -4.69
C ASN A 234 8.48 -15.84 -5.54
N SER A 235 7.78 -14.83 -6.05
CA SER A 235 6.60 -15.04 -6.89
C SER A 235 6.98 -15.47 -8.31
N SER A 236 5.99 -15.95 -9.07
CA SER A 236 6.13 -15.98 -10.52
C SER A 236 6.25 -14.56 -11.09
N LEU A 237 6.67 -14.45 -12.35
CA LEU A 237 6.82 -13.18 -13.06
C LEU A 237 5.44 -12.68 -13.52
N SER A 238 4.60 -12.30 -12.55
CA SER A 238 3.23 -11.83 -12.73
C SER A 238 2.87 -10.84 -11.62
N GLU A 239 2.49 -9.63 -11.98
CA GLU A 239 2.03 -8.63 -11.02
C GLU A 239 0.53 -8.78 -10.78
N TYR A 240 -0.27 -8.93 -11.84
CA TYR A 240 -1.73 -8.98 -11.75
C TYR A 240 -2.23 -10.13 -10.88
N GLY A 241 -1.76 -11.36 -11.16
CA GLY A 241 -2.21 -12.55 -10.44
C GLY A 241 -1.70 -12.58 -9.00
N VAL A 242 -0.44 -12.18 -8.78
CA VAL A 242 0.20 -12.20 -7.46
C VAL A 242 -0.39 -11.11 -6.57
N LEU A 243 -0.51 -9.86 -7.04
CA LEU A 243 -1.11 -8.79 -6.23
C LEU A 243 -2.58 -9.09 -5.89
N GLY A 244 -3.34 -9.68 -6.83
CA GLY A 244 -4.70 -10.16 -6.56
C GLY A 244 -4.76 -11.26 -5.49
N PHE A 245 -3.79 -12.18 -5.50
CA PHE A 245 -3.66 -13.20 -4.46
C PHE A 245 -3.32 -12.58 -3.10
N GLU A 246 -2.35 -11.68 -3.02
CA GLU A 246 -1.94 -11.04 -1.76
C GLU A 246 -3.05 -10.15 -1.19
N LEU A 247 -3.84 -9.48 -2.05
CA LEU A 247 -5.06 -8.78 -1.64
C LEU A 247 -6.01 -9.75 -0.92
N GLY A 248 -6.27 -10.91 -1.53
CA GLY A 248 -7.10 -11.97 -0.93
C GLY A 248 -6.56 -12.46 0.41
N PHE A 249 -5.24 -12.69 0.49
CA PHE A 249 -4.57 -13.13 1.71
C PHE A 249 -4.71 -12.09 2.83
N ALA A 250 -4.50 -10.81 2.53
CA ALA A 250 -4.63 -9.70 3.46
C ALA A 250 -6.06 -9.49 3.98
N MET A 251 -7.09 -9.96 3.26
CA MET A 251 -8.48 -9.94 3.75
C MET A 251 -8.77 -11.05 4.77
N ALA A 252 -8.00 -12.14 4.79
CA ALA A 252 -8.33 -13.32 5.58
C ALA A 252 -8.13 -13.10 7.09
N SER A 253 -7.15 -12.29 7.50
CA SER A 253 -6.83 -12.04 8.90
C SER A 253 -6.41 -10.58 9.11
N PRO A 254 -6.89 -9.90 10.17
CA PRO A 254 -6.40 -8.58 10.51
C PRO A 254 -5.02 -8.68 11.19
N ASN A 255 -4.64 -9.84 11.71
CA ASN A 255 -3.40 -10.05 12.47
C ASN A 255 -2.30 -10.65 11.58
N ALA A 256 -2.19 -10.15 10.35
CA ALA A 256 -1.14 -10.50 9.42
C ALA A 256 -0.62 -9.26 8.71
N LEU A 257 0.71 -9.09 8.67
CA LEU A 257 1.37 -8.09 7.83
C LEU A 257 1.64 -8.73 6.47
N VAL A 258 0.85 -8.37 5.48
CA VAL A 258 0.95 -8.90 4.11
C VAL A 258 1.55 -7.84 3.21
N LEU A 259 2.70 -8.14 2.63
CA LEU A 259 3.45 -7.23 1.77
C LEU A 259 3.59 -7.83 0.37
N TRP A 260 3.32 -7.00 -0.62
CA TRP A 260 3.68 -7.24 -2.01
C TRP A 260 4.76 -6.25 -2.44
N GLU A 261 5.88 -6.74 -2.96
CA GLU A 261 6.97 -5.91 -3.48
C GLU A 261 7.06 -6.04 -5.00
N ALA A 262 6.99 -4.91 -5.69
CA ALA A 262 7.32 -4.81 -7.11
C ALA A 262 8.85 -4.85 -7.27
N GLN A 263 9.35 -5.50 -8.32
CA GLN A 263 10.80 -5.54 -8.57
C GLN A 263 11.39 -4.13 -8.76
N PHE A 264 10.68 -3.32 -9.56
CA PHE A 264 10.77 -1.86 -9.57
C PHE A 264 9.35 -1.32 -9.46
N GLY A 265 9.19 -0.17 -8.80
CA GLY A 265 7.87 0.41 -8.59
C GLY A 265 7.13 0.66 -9.91
N ASP A 266 7.85 0.93 -11.00
CA ASP A 266 7.32 1.17 -12.35
C ASP A 266 6.36 0.06 -12.84
N PHE A 267 6.58 -1.20 -12.43
CA PHE A 267 5.79 -2.36 -12.87
C PHE A 267 4.45 -2.54 -12.17
N ASN A 268 4.11 -1.70 -11.17
CA ASN A 268 2.81 -1.76 -10.50
C ASN A 268 1.62 -1.60 -11.47
N ASN A 269 1.84 -0.91 -12.59
CA ASN A 269 0.84 -0.68 -13.63
C ASN A 269 0.32 -1.98 -14.28
N MET A 270 1.08 -3.07 -14.24
CA MET A 270 0.64 -4.39 -14.74
C MET A 270 -0.49 -4.99 -13.89
N ALA A 271 -0.67 -4.50 -12.66
CA ALA A 271 -1.76 -4.88 -11.76
C ALA A 271 -2.77 -3.74 -11.53
N GLN A 272 -2.86 -2.76 -12.45
CA GLN A 272 -3.70 -1.56 -12.27
C GLN A 272 -5.16 -1.88 -11.95
N CYS A 273 -5.77 -2.90 -12.57
CA CYS A 273 -7.16 -3.25 -12.24
C CYS A 273 -7.33 -3.73 -10.78
N ILE A 274 -6.32 -4.39 -10.21
CA ILE A 274 -6.34 -4.79 -8.80
C ILE A 274 -6.27 -3.55 -7.91
N ILE A 275 -5.40 -2.61 -8.26
CA ILE A 275 -5.25 -1.33 -7.55
C ILE A 275 -6.55 -0.51 -7.62
N ASP A 276 -7.08 -0.29 -8.83
CA ASP A 276 -8.22 0.60 -9.11
C ASP A 276 -9.54 0.04 -8.61
N GLN A 277 -9.77 -1.27 -8.77
CA GLN A 277 -11.09 -1.84 -8.53
C GLN A 277 -11.22 -2.46 -7.14
N PHE A 278 -10.10 -2.77 -6.48
CA PHE A 278 -10.11 -3.47 -5.19
C PHE A 278 -9.31 -2.77 -4.10
N ILE A 279 -8.03 -2.49 -4.29
CA ILE A 279 -7.19 -1.92 -3.22
C ILE A 279 -7.68 -0.51 -2.86
N CYS A 280 -7.88 0.35 -3.85
CA CYS A 280 -8.33 1.73 -3.64
C CYS A 280 -9.76 1.81 -3.09
N PRO A 281 -10.80 1.30 -3.78
CA PRO A 281 -12.17 1.54 -3.38
C PRO A 281 -12.79 0.38 -2.57
N GLY A 282 -12.02 -0.64 -2.18
CA GLY A 282 -12.56 -1.88 -1.61
C GLY A 282 -13.41 -1.65 -0.37
N GLN A 283 -12.97 -0.75 0.51
CA GLN A 283 -13.75 -0.36 1.68
C GLN A 283 -14.98 0.48 1.30
N ALA A 284 -14.88 1.41 0.34
CA ALA A 284 -16.02 2.22 -0.06
C ALA A 284 -17.11 1.39 -0.78
N LYS A 285 -16.72 0.44 -1.62
CA LYS A 285 -17.65 -0.39 -2.41
C LYS A 285 -18.26 -1.54 -1.62
N TRP A 286 -17.47 -2.16 -0.74
CA TRP A 286 -17.85 -3.43 -0.10
C TRP A 286 -17.66 -3.43 1.42
N VAL A 287 -17.31 -2.28 2.00
CA VAL A 287 -17.04 -2.14 3.45
C VAL A 287 -15.91 -3.08 3.92
N ARG A 288 -15.04 -3.50 3.00
CA ARG A 288 -13.91 -4.40 3.28
C ARG A 288 -12.64 -3.61 3.58
N GLN A 289 -12.22 -3.65 4.84
CA GLN A 289 -10.89 -3.21 5.25
C GLN A 289 -9.83 -4.21 4.77
N ASN A 290 -8.63 -3.72 4.47
CA ASN A 290 -7.52 -4.53 4.00
C ASN A 290 -6.20 -3.90 4.47
N GLY A 291 -5.26 -4.72 4.97
CA GLY A 291 -3.99 -4.27 5.53
C GLY A 291 -2.78 -4.40 4.60
N ILE A 292 -3.00 -4.68 3.30
CA ILE A 292 -1.92 -4.94 2.34
C ILE A 292 -0.94 -3.77 2.25
N VAL A 293 0.35 -4.09 2.19
CA VAL A 293 1.43 -3.14 1.98
C VAL A 293 2.01 -3.32 0.58
N LEU A 294 2.06 -2.25 -0.22
CA LEU A 294 2.70 -2.22 -1.52
C LEU A 294 4.06 -1.55 -1.37
N LEU A 295 5.13 -2.32 -1.57
CA LEU A 295 6.51 -1.82 -1.60
C LEU A 295 6.89 -1.55 -3.05
N LEU A 296 7.08 -0.27 -3.39
CA LEU A 296 7.29 0.20 -4.76
C LEU A 296 8.63 0.93 -4.88
N PRO A 297 9.71 0.24 -5.31
CA PRO A 297 11.02 0.88 -5.45
C PRO A 297 10.96 2.10 -6.38
N HIS A 298 11.34 3.26 -5.87
CA HIS A 298 11.15 4.55 -6.52
C HIS A 298 12.41 5.42 -6.38
N GLY A 299 12.76 6.16 -7.44
CA GLY A 299 13.82 7.17 -7.38
C GLY A 299 14.42 7.51 -8.75
N MET A 300 14.64 8.80 -9.01
CA MET A 300 15.24 9.33 -10.25
C MET A 300 16.77 9.22 -10.20
N GLU A 301 17.28 8.06 -10.61
CA GLU A 301 18.71 7.68 -10.47
C GLU A 301 19.41 7.43 -11.83
N GLY A 302 18.78 7.84 -12.93
CA GLY A 302 19.37 7.74 -14.27
C GLY A 302 19.31 6.34 -14.89
N MET A 303 18.46 5.44 -14.38
CA MET A 303 18.30 4.06 -14.87
C MET A 303 17.31 3.92 -16.05
N GLY A 304 16.73 5.04 -16.52
CA GLY A 304 15.76 5.05 -17.62
C GLY A 304 14.29 5.04 -17.15
N PRO A 305 13.35 5.12 -18.11
CA PRO A 305 11.95 5.40 -17.82
C PRO A 305 11.18 4.27 -17.10
N GLU A 306 11.64 3.02 -17.17
CA GLU A 306 11.00 1.86 -16.51
C GLU A 306 11.70 1.43 -15.20
N HIS A 307 12.63 2.23 -14.69
CA HIS A 307 13.39 1.91 -13.46
C HIS A 307 13.51 3.13 -12.54
N SER A 308 12.59 4.08 -12.65
CA SER A 308 12.72 5.37 -11.96
C SER A 308 11.45 5.75 -11.19
N SER A 309 10.26 5.50 -11.73
CA SER A 309 9.02 6.03 -11.19
C SER A 309 7.95 4.96 -10.97
N ALA A 310 7.69 4.68 -9.69
CA ALA A 310 6.45 4.06 -9.20
C ALA A 310 5.15 4.84 -9.53
N ARG A 311 5.22 6.02 -10.18
CA ARG A 311 4.08 6.89 -10.51
C ARG A 311 3.27 7.31 -9.28
N PRO A 312 3.92 7.91 -8.25
CA PRO A 312 3.24 8.36 -7.04
C PRO A 312 2.05 9.27 -7.33
N GLU A 313 2.10 10.07 -8.40
CA GLU A 313 1.01 10.96 -8.82
C GLU A 313 -0.31 10.22 -9.04
N ARG A 314 -0.27 8.96 -9.50
CA ARG A 314 -1.47 8.15 -9.76
C ARG A 314 -2.11 7.67 -8.47
N PHE A 315 -1.30 7.18 -7.54
CA PHE A 315 -1.79 6.78 -6.21
C PHE A 315 -2.39 7.99 -5.47
N LEU A 316 -1.75 9.15 -5.58
CA LEU A 316 -2.21 10.38 -4.95
C LEU A 316 -3.47 10.96 -5.59
N GLN A 317 -3.62 10.85 -6.91
CA GLN A 317 -4.85 11.22 -7.61
C GLN A 317 -6.06 10.39 -7.15
N MET A 318 -5.83 9.16 -6.72
CA MET A 318 -6.86 8.23 -6.26
C MET A 318 -7.14 8.32 -4.75
N CYS A 319 -6.48 9.22 -4.01
CA CYS A 319 -6.84 9.52 -2.63
C CYS A 319 -8.23 10.19 -2.57
N ASN A 320 -8.97 9.93 -1.50
CA ASN A 320 -10.35 10.40 -1.33
C ASN A 320 -10.49 11.70 -0.52
N ASP A 321 -9.42 12.48 -0.34
CA ASP A 321 -9.45 13.74 0.40
C ASP A 321 -9.65 14.96 -0.51
N ASP A 322 -10.36 15.97 0.00
CA ASP A 322 -10.64 17.22 -0.71
C ASP A 322 -9.50 18.23 -0.48
N PRO A 323 -8.78 18.67 -1.53
CA PRO A 323 -7.65 19.57 -1.37
C PRO A 323 -8.03 21.01 -0.97
N ASP A 324 -9.29 21.41 -1.11
CA ASP A 324 -9.78 22.75 -0.80
C ASP A 324 -10.43 22.85 0.60
N VAL A 325 -10.55 21.72 1.33
CA VAL A 325 -11.13 21.67 2.67
C VAL A 325 -10.02 21.52 3.71
N LEU A 326 -9.91 22.49 4.62
CA LEU A 326 -9.08 22.34 5.82
C LEU A 326 -9.85 21.47 6.83
N PRO A 327 -9.34 20.30 7.24
CA PRO A 327 -10.02 19.50 8.24
C PRO A 327 -10.00 20.18 9.61
N ASN A 328 -10.86 19.72 10.52
CA ASN A 328 -10.88 20.19 11.90
C ASN A 328 -9.60 19.76 12.64
N LEU A 329 -8.59 20.62 12.64
CA LEU A 329 -7.29 20.34 13.27
C LEU A 329 -7.36 20.28 14.80
N GLN A 330 -8.49 20.68 15.39
CA GLN A 330 -8.75 20.61 16.83
C GLN A 330 -9.49 19.33 17.24
N GLU A 331 -9.82 18.44 16.29
CA GLU A 331 -10.39 17.14 16.59
C GLU A 331 -9.43 16.32 17.47
N GLU A 332 -9.97 15.68 18.50
CA GLU A 332 -9.21 14.77 19.34
C GLU A 332 -8.78 13.54 18.52
N ASN A 333 -7.52 13.13 18.62
CA ASN A 333 -6.94 12.03 17.82
C ASN A 333 -7.03 12.25 16.30
N PHE A 334 -6.99 13.51 15.83
CA PHE A 334 -7.02 13.88 14.41
C PHE A 334 -6.06 13.05 13.52
N ASP A 335 -4.89 12.68 14.03
CA ASP A 335 -3.90 11.87 13.32
C ASP A 335 -4.35 10.43 13.06
N ILE A 336 -5.17 9.85 13.94
CA ILE A 336 -5.76 8.52 13.78
C ILE A 336 -7.08 8.58 13.02
N SER A 337 -7.93 9.58 13.27
CA SER A 337 -9.19 9.77 12.53
C SER A 337 -8.95 9.90 11.03
N GLN A 338 -7.99 10.73 10.60
CA GLN A 338 -7.67 10.86 9.17
C GLN A 338 -7.20 9.54 8.54
N LEU A 339 -6.49 8.69 9.30
CA LEU A 339 -6.07 7.37 8.82
C LEU A 339 -7.27 6.42 8.69
N TYR A 340 -8.27 6.53 9.57
CA TYR A 340 -9.49 5.75 9.49
C TYR A 340 -10.38 6.16 8.30
N ASP A 341 -10.44 7.45 7.98
CA ASP A 341 -11.35 7.98 6.94
C ASP A 341 -10.78 7.85 5.53
N CYS A 342 -9.46 7.88 5.37
CA CYS A 342 -8.83 7.79 4.06
C CYS A 342 -9.05 6.42 3.40
N ASN A 343 -9.03 6.35 2.07
CA ASN A 343 -9.12 5.08 1.37
C ASN A 343 -7.85 4.23 1.54
N TRP A 344 -6.68 4.88 1.57
CA TRP A 344 -5.38 4.25 1.81
C TRP A 344 -4.34 5.26 2.32
N ILE A 345 -3.20 4.73 2.77
CA ILE A 345 -2.09 5.52 3.29
C ILE A 345 -0.98 5.54 2.23
N VAL A 346 -0.39 6.71 1.98
CA VAL A 346 0.70 6.89 1.02
C VAL A 346 1.90 7.52 1.71
N VAL A 347 3.04 6.82 1.71
CA VAL A 347 4.29 7.27 2.35
C VAL A 347 5.49 7.16 1.41
N ASN A 348 6.47 8.03 1.61
CA ASN A 348 7.80 7.96 1.00
C ASN A 348 8.83 8.25 2.09
N CYS A 349 9.28 7.19 2.74
CA CYS A 349 10.11 7.29 3.93
C CYS A 349 11.56 7.64 3.55
N SER A 350 12.18 8.60 4.25
CA SER A 350 13.58 8.97 4.02
C SER A 350 14.56 8.33 4.99
N THR A 351 14.09 7.82 6.14
CA THR A 351 14.94 7.16 7.15
C THR A 351 14.52 5.71 7.44
N PRO A 352 15.48 4.82 7.75
CA PRO A 352 15.16 3.45 8.14
C PRO A 352 14.21 3.35 9.35
N GLY A 353 14.38 4.20 10.37
CA GLY A 353 13.51 4.19 11.56
C GLY A 353 12.06 4.52 11.25
N ASN A 354 11.80 5.48 10.36
CA ASN A 354 10.43 5.78 9.94
C ASN A 354 9.79 4.60 9.20
N PHE A 355 10.55 3.88 8.38
CA PHE A 355 10.05 2.67 7.74
C PHE A 355 9.77 1.54 8.71
N PHE A 356 10.65 1.35 9.70
CA PHE A 356 10.39 0.43 10.80
C PHE A 356 9.04 0.76 11.48
N HIS A 357 8.81 2.02 11.81
CA HIS A 357 7.58 2.45 12.46
C HIS A 357 6.35 2.31 11.60
N VAL A 358 6.40 2.69 10.32
CA VAL A 358 5.22 2.62 9.44
C VAL A 358 4.75 1.18 9.24
N LEU A 359 5.68 0.23 9.16
CA LEU A 359 5.38 -1.20 9.05
C LEU A 359 4.71 -1.74 10.31
N ARG A 360 5.23 -1.39 11.50
CA ARG A 360 4.58 -1.78 12.77
C ARG A 360 3.23 -1.09 12.96
N ARG A 361 3.11 0.17 12.57
CA ARG A 361 1.86 0.95 12.63
C ARG A 361 0.73 0.26 11.88
N GLN A 362 0.99 -0.39 10.73
CA GLN A 362 -0.04 -1.14 9.98
C GLN A 362 -0.78 -2.18 10.81
N ILE A 363 -0.08 -2.81 11.76
CA ILE A 363 -0.66 -3.85 12.62
C ILE A 363 -1.24 -3.27 13.90
N LEU A 364 -0.55 -2.28 14.49
CA LEU A 364 -0.94 -1.67 15.76
C LEU A 364 -2.15 -0.72 15.64
N LEU A 365 -2.50 -0.29 14.42
CA LEU A 365 -3.76 0.42 14.18
C LEU A 365 -4.97 -0.48 14.54
N PRO A 366 -6.05 0.10 15.08
CA PRO A 366 -7.27 -0.65 15.44
C PRO A 366 -8.18 -0.94 14.23
N PHE A 367 -7.70 -0.68 13.02
CA PHE A 367 -8.33 -0.91 11.73
C PHE A 367 -7.26 -1.23 10.69
N ARG A 368 -7.67 -1.61 9.48
CA ARG A 368 -6.76 -1.92 8.38
C ARG A 368 -7.01 -1.02 7.17
N LYS A 369 -5.94 -0.42 6.68
CA LYS A 369 -5.89 0.35 5.43
C LYS A 369 -4.74 -0.14 4.57
N PRO A 370 -4.89 -0.15 3.24
CA PRO A 370 -3.77 -0.37 2.36
C PRO A 370 -2.68 0.69 2.61
N LEU A 371 -1.42 0.28 2.56
CA LEU A 371 -0.27 1.16 2.69
C LEU A 371 0.57 1.11 1.42
N ILE A 372 0.71 2.24 0.77
CA ILE A 372 1.56 2.44 -0.40
C ILE A 372 2.88 3.04 0.08
N VAL A 373 3.98 2.32 -0.11
CA VAL A 373 5.33 2.76 0.27
C VAL A 373 6.18 2.90 -0.98
N PHE A 374 6.64 4.11 -1.25
CA PHE A 374 7.70 4.35 -2.24
C PHE A 374 9.04 3.99 -1.60
N THR A 375 9.49 2.76 -1.80
CA THR A 375 10.70 2.24 -1.17
C THR A 375 11.96 2.74 -1.89
N PRO A 376 13.08 2.92 -1.19
CA PRO A 376 14.27 3.46 -1.81
C PRO A 376 15.05 2.43 -2.63
N LYS A 377 15.92 2.94 -3.52
CA LYS A 377 16.93 2.16 -4.23
C LYS A 377 18.34 2.53 -3.76
N SER A 378 18.80 3.75 -4.01
CA SER A 378 20.11 4.23 -3.54
C SER A 378 20.21 4.37 -2.03
N LEU A 379 19.13 4.77 -1.34
CA LEU A 379 19.18 4.94 0.12
C LEU A 379 19.45 3.63 0.88
N LEU A 380 19.19 2.48 0.26
CA LEU A 380 19.49 1.16 0.83
C LEU A 380 20.94 1.02 1.31
N ARG A 381 21.86 1.81 0.74
CA ARG A 381 23.29 1.81 1.09
C ARG A 381 23.86 3.20 1.36
N HIS A 382 23.02 4.23 1.41
CA HIS A 382 23.51 5.60 1.57
C HIS A 382 24.07 5.80 2.99
N PRO A 383 25.33 6.28 3.16
CA PRO A 383 25.95 6.37 4.49
C PRO A 383 25.18 7.23 5.50
N GLU A 384 24.52 8.29 5.04
CA GLU A 384 23.69 9.18 5.88
C GLU A 384 22.25 8.66 6.06
N ALA A 385 21.83 7.60 5.34
CA ALA A 385 20.52 6.99 5.50
C ALA A 385 20.58 5.86 6.53
N ARG A 386 20.89 6.25 7.77
CA ARG A 386 20.96 5.37 8.95
C ARG A 386 20.16 5.99 10.09
N THR A 387 19.64 5.15 10.98
CA THR A 387 18.89 5.58 12.15
C THR A 387 19.52 5.04 13.42
N SER A 388 19.56 5.84 14.50
CA SER A 388 19.94 5.37 15.84
C SER A 388 18.85 4.48 16.41
N PHE A 389 19.22 3.51 17.25
CA PHE A 389 18.24 2.73 18.02
C PHE A 389 17.35 3.63 18.89
N ASP A 390 17.85 4.78 19.34
CA ASP A 390 17.10 5.71 20.21
C ASP A 390 15.82 6.22 19.54
N GLU A 391 15.81 6.32 18.20
CA GLU A 391 14.63 6.69 17.42
C GLU A 391 13.64 5.53 17.26
N MET A 392 13.94 4.33 17.76
CA MET A 392 13.14 3.11 17.67
C MET A 392 12.79 2.51 19.04
N LEU A 393 13.14 3.17 20.14
CA LEU A 393 12.87 2.75 21.53
C LEU A 393 11.43 3.02 21.98
N PRO A 394 10.95 2.48 23.12
CA PRO A 394 9.58 2.70 23.57
C PRO A 394 9.22 4.20 23.69
N GLY A 395 8.02 4.56 23.25
CA GLY A 395 7.55 5.95 23.16
C GLY A 395 7.84 6.62 21.81
N THR A 396 8.54 5.94 20.89
CA THR A 396 8.77 6.44 19.53
C THR A 396 7.69 5.99 18.55
N HIS A 397 7.46 6.83 17.55
CA HIS A 397 6.37 6.72 16.59
C HIS A 397 6.83 7.09 15.18
N PHE A 398 6.07 6.64 14.18
CA PHE A 398 6.22 7.12 12.82
C PHE A 398 6.05 8.65 12.75
N GLN A 399 7.02 9.34 12.19
CA GLN A 399 6.99 10.79 11.99
C GLN A 399 6.37 11.12 10.63
N ARG A 400 5.13 11.64 10.62
CA ARG A 400 4.43 12.06 9.39
C ARG A 400 5.17 13.18 8.63
N VAL A 401 5.81 14.07 9.38
CA VAL A 401 6.65 15.17 8.90
C VAL A 401 7.91 15.20 9.77
N ILE A 402 9.09 15.29 9.15
CA ILE A 402 10.36 15.49 9.87
C ILE A 402 10.82 16.93 9.62
N PRO A 403 10.74 17.82 10.62
CA PRO A 403 11.12 19.23 10.49
C PRO A 403 12.63 19.41 10.39
N GLU A 404 13.05 20.60 10.01
CA GLU A 404 14.45 21.02 10.14
C GLU A 404 14.86 21.08 11.62
N ASP A 405 16.03 20.53 11.94
CA ASP A 405 16.63 20.50 13.27
C ASP A 405 18.04 21.14 13.34
N GLY A 406 18.58 21.61 12.22
CA GLY A 406 19.87 22.26 12.12
C GLY A 406 19.88 23.78 12.38
N PRO A 407 20.92 24.51 11.92
CA PRO A 407 21.09 25.94 12.20
C PRO A 407 19.89 26.82 11.82
N ALA A 408 19.21 26.51 10.71
CA ALA A 408 17.99 27.22 10.29
C ALA A 408 16.86 27.13 11.33
N ALA A 409 16.72 26.01 12.05
CA ALA A 409 15.71 25.86 13.09
C ALA A 409 16.02 26.66 14.37
N GLN A 410 17.29 27.00 14.60
CA GLN A 410 17.72 27.78 15.77
C GLN A 410 17.44 29.28 15.60
N ASN A 411 17.39 29.77 14.36
CA ASN A 411 17.11 31.17 14.05
C ASN A 411 15.99 31.30 12.98
N PRO A 412 14.74 30.92 13.29
CA PRO A 412 13.68 30.84 12.27
C PRO A 412 13.40 32.17 11.54
N ASP A 413 13.58 33.31 12.21
CA ASP A 413 13.39 34.64 11.61
C ASP A 413 14.39 34.98 10.49
N LYS A 414 15.57 34.34 10.50
CA LYS A 414 16.61 34.52 9.47
C LYS A 414 16.43 33.61 8.27
N VAL A 415 15.54 32.63 8.35
CA VAL A 415 15.28 31.69 7.25
C VAL A 415 14.59 32.43 6.11
N LYS A 416 15.24 32.44 4.95
CA LYS A 416 14.74 33.06 3.72
C LYS A 416 13.85 32.10 2.93
N ARG A 417 14.08 30.78 3.03
CA ARG A 417 13.32 29.77 2.29
C ARG A 417 13.09 28.50 3.10
N LEU A 418 11.85 28.02 3.07
CA LEU A 418 11.45 26.71 3.59
C LEU A 418 11.19 25.77 2.40
N LEU A 419 12.02 24.74 2.27
CA LEU A 419 11.88 23.70 1.26
C LEU A 419 11.15 22.50 1.84
N PHE A 420 9.98 22.20 1.29
CA PHE A 420 9.31 20.93 1.50
C PHE A 420 9.76 19.92 0.45
N CYS A 421 10.07 18.70 0.87
CA CYS A 421 10.39 17.60 -0.04
C CYS A 421 9.94 16.25 0.54
N THR A 422 10.09 15.17 -0.22
CA THR A 422 9.83 13.81 0.25
C THR A 422 10.82 12.82 -0.33
N GLY A 423 11.14 11.75 0.42
CA GLY A 423 12.05 10.70 -0.02
C GLY A 423 13.50 11.15 -0.22
N LYS A 424 14.20 10.49 -1.17
CA LYS A 424 15.65 10.58 -1.35
C LYS A 424 16.19 11.97 -1.67
N VAL A 425 15.39 12.84 -2.28
CA VAL A 425 15.83 14.18 -2.72
C VAL A 425 16.30 15.03 -1.54
N TYR A 426 15.84 14.73 -0.31
CA TYR A 426 16.33 15.35 0.91
C TYR A 426 17.87 15.32 1.04
N TYR A 427 18.48 14.18 0.75
CA TYR A 427 19.94 14.00 0.88
C TYR A 427 20.69 14.84 -0.16
N ASP A 428 20.15 14.92 -1.39
CA ASP A 428 20.70 15.77 -2.43
C ASP A 428 20.57 17.27 -2.07
N LEU A 429 19.43 17.69 -1.52
CA LEU A 429 19.19 19.07 -1.08
C LEU A 429 20.09 19.47 0.09
N THR A 430 20.27 18.59 1.07
CA THR A 430 21.14 18.84 2.22
C THR A 430 22.60 18.99 1.79
N ARG A 431 23.06 18.13 0.87
CA ARG A 431 24.40 18.22 0.26
C ARG A 431 24.59 19.56 -0.46
N GLU A 432 23.66 19.94 -1.32
CA GLU A 432 23.73 21.21 -2.07
C GLU A 432 23.63 22.44 -1.16
N ARG A 433 22.77 22.41 -0.14
CA ARG A 433 22.66 23.47 0.87
C ARG A 433 23.98 23.68 1.61
N LYS A 434 24.63 22.59 2.02
CA LYS A 434 25.94 22.63 2.68
C LYS A 434 27.03 23.15 1.75
N ALA A 435 27.07 22.70 0.50
CA ALA A 435 28.06 23.15 -0.48
C ALA A 435 27.97 24.64 -0.84
N ARG A 436 26.84 25.29 -0.51
CA ARG A 436 26.60 26.73 -0.74
C ARG A 436 26.63 27.56 0.54
N ASP A 437 26.97 26.95 1.69
CA ASP A 437 26.98 27.61 3.00
C ASP A 437 25.65 28.26 3.39
N MET A 438 24.51 27.65 3.01
CA MET A 438 23.16 28.19 3.22
C MET A 438 22.42 27.54 4.40
N ALA A 439 23.14 26.96 5.37
CA ALA A 439 22.55 26.17 6.46
C ALA A 439 21.64 26.98 7.41
N GLU A 440 21.88 28.30 7.56
CA GLU A 440 21.03 29.20 8.36
C GLU A 440 19.88 29.80 7.54
N GLU A 441 20.04 29.93 6.23
CA GLU A 441 19.10 30.66 5.37
C GLU A 441 18.00 29.77 4.77
N VAL A 442 18.24 28.46 4.67
CA VAL A 442 17.35 27.50 4.03
C VAL A 442 17.02 26.38 4.99
N ALA A 443 15.75 26.28 5.41
CA ALA A 443 15.23 25.14 6.15
C ALA A 443 14.72 24.06 5.17
N ILE A 444 14.95 22.79 5.49
CA ILE A 444 14.46 21.66 4.69
C ILE A 444 13.59 20.76 5.56
N THR A 445 12.32 20.61 5.18
CA THR A 445 11.33 19.80 5.89
C THR A 445 10.88 18.63 5.02
N ARG A 446 10.89 17.43 5.58
CA ARG A 446 10.49 16.20 4.89
C ARG A 446 9.03 15.87 5.19
N ILE A 447 8.24 15.63 4.15
CA ILE A 447 6.89 15.07 4.25
C ILE A 447 7.01 13.57 4.00
N GLU A 448 6.86 12.77 5.05
CA GLU A 448 7.04 11.32 4.98
C GLU A 448 5.72 10.60 4.69
N GLN A 449 4.61 11.15 5.20
CA GLN A 449 3.25 10.75 4.86
C GLN A 449 2.59 11.80 3.99
N LEU A 450 2.26 11.42 2.76
CA LEU A 450 1.64 12.27 1.75
C LEU A 450 0.11 12.19 1.85
N SER A 451 -0.41 10.98 2.06
CA SER A 451 -1.82 10.73 2.31
C SER A 451 -2.00 9.85 3.54
N PRO A 452 -2.91 10.18 4.46
CA PRO A 452 -3.61 11.46 4.56
C PRO A 452 -2.64 12.63 4.75
N PHE A 453 -2.98 13.80 4.20
CA PHE A 453 -2.08 14.95 4.18
C PHE A 453 -1.93 15.58 5.57
N PRO A 454 -0.70 15.85 6.05
CA PRO A 454 -0.46 16.28 7.43
C PRO A 454 -0.67 17.79 7.63
N PHE A 455 -1.90 18.28 7.44
CA PHE A 455 -2.26 19.70 7.55
C PHE A 455 -1.83 20.33 8.89
N ASP A 456 -2.03 19.62 10.00
CA ASP A 456 -1.72 20.05 11.35
C ASP A 456 -0.23 20.32 11.57
N LEU A 457 0.64 19.48 11.01
CA LEU A 457 2.09 19.61 11.16
C LEU A 457 2.66 20.64 10.19
N LEU A 458 2.15 20.69 8.96
CA LEU A 458 2.63 21.64 7.96
C LEU A 458 2.20 23.08 8.27
N LEU A 459 1.05 23.28 8.92
CA LEU A 459 0.65 24.58 9.42
C LEU A 459 1.64 25.09 10.48
N LYS A 460 1.97 24.24 11.46
CA LYS A 460 2.95 24.57 12.52
C LYS A 460 4.32 24.88 11.92
N GLU A 461 4.78 24.07 10.97
CA GLU A 461 6.08 24.28 10.34
C GLU A 461 6.11 25.56 9.50
N ALA A 462 5.06 25.86 8.73
CA ALA A 462 4.98 27.10 7.96
C ALA A 462 4.94 28.34 8.86
N GLN A 463 4.28 28.26 10.02
CA GLN A 463 4.23 29.34 11.01
C GLN A 463 5.57 29.55 11.74
N LYS A 464 6.37 28.49 11.92
CA LYS A 464 7.71 28.56 12.52
C LYS A 464 8.64 29.49 11.72
N TYR A 465 8.47 29.59 10.40
CA TYR A 465 9.32 30.42 9.52
C TYR A 465 8.52 31.56 8.85
N PRO A 466 8.12 32.60 9.61
CA PRO A 466 7.17 33.62 9.15
C PRO A 466 7.70 34.50 8.01
N ASN A 467 9.02 34.59 7.82
CA ASN A 467 9.64 35.39 6.75
C ASN A 467 10.03 34.57 5.52
N ALA A 468 9.93 33.24 5.59
CA ALA A 468 10.42 32.37 4.53
C ALA A 468 9.47 32.32 3.31
N GLU A 469 10.07 32.22 2.12
CA GLU A 469 9.41 31.73 0.92
C GLU A 469 9.17 30.22 1.02
N LEU A 470 7.96 29.76 0.67
CA LEU A 470 7.63 28.34 0.67
C LEU A 470 7.87 27.74 -0.71
N ALA A 471 8.57 26.61 -0.78
CA ALA A 471 8.75 25.87 -2.03
C ALA A 471 8.63 24.37 -1.84
N TRP A 472 8.01 23.71 -2.82
CA TRP A 472 8.03 22.25 -2.98
C TRP A 472 9.16 21.87 -3.92
N CYS A 473 10.06 20.99 -3.45
CA CYS A 473 11.16 20.46 -4.22
C CYS A 473 11.02 18.95 -4.41
N GLN A 474 11.13 18.50 -5.66
CA GLN A 474 11.01 17.09 -6.02
C GLN A 474 11.94 16.74 -7.17
N GLU A 475 12.25 15.46 -7.35
CA GLU A 475 13.08 14.97 -8.46
C GLU A 475 12.28 14.59 -9.70
N GLU A 476 10.99 14.30 -9.53
CA GLU A 476 10.11 13.93 -10.62
C GLU A 476 9.76 15.13 -11.49
N HIS A 477 9.37 14.86 -12.73
CA HIS A 477 8.89 15.89 -13.64
C HIS A 477 7.66 16.60 -13.06
N LYS A 478 7.41 17.85 -13.49
CA LYS A 478 6.34 18.69 -12.95
C LYS A 478 4.95 18.04 -12.96
N ASN A 479 4.65 17.22 -13.98
CA ASN A 479 3.38 16.52 -14.16
C ASN A 479 3.39 15.10 -13.56
N GLN A 480 4.40 14.76 -12.78
CA GLN A 480 4.58 13.50 -12.07
C GLN A 480 4.94 13.82 -10.61
N GLY A 481 5.16 12.77 -9.82
CA GLY A 481 5.59 12.97 -8.44
C GLY A 481 4.43 13.45 -7.58
N TYR A 482 4.69 14.49 -6.81
CA TYR A 482 3.85 14.87 -5.69
C TYR A 482 3.25 16.26 -5.85
N TYR A 483 3.80 17.07 -6.77
CA TYR A 483 3.52 18.51 -6.85
C TYR A 483 2.04 18.85 -6.99
N ASP A 484 1.34 18.23 -7.94
CA ASP A 484 -0.06 18.55 -8.21
C ASP A 484 -1.00 18.13 -7.06
N TYR A 485 -0.61 17.12 -6.27
CA TYR A 485 -1.33 16.72 -5.06
C TYR A 485 -1.02 17.63 -3.87
N VAL A 486 0.25 17.93 -3.61
CA VAL A 486 0.73 18.68 -2.44
C VAL A 486 0.38 20.16 -2.54
N LYS A 487 0.56 20.77 -3.71
CA LYS A 487 0.40 22.22 -3.88
C LYS A 487 -0.96 22.75 -3.43
N PRO A 488 -2.12 22.24 -3.89
CA PRO A 488 -3.39 22.80 -3.48
C PRO A 488 -3.64 22.61 -1.97
N ARG A 489 -3.30 21.43 -1.42
CA ARG A 489 -3.42 21.13 0.01
C ARG A 489 -2.56 22.05 0.88
N LEU A 490 -1.28 22.25 0.51
CA LEU A 490 -0.39 23.15 1.23
C LEU A 490 -0.88 24.60 1.16
N ARG A 491 -1.46 25.03 0.02
CA ARG A 491 -2.08 26.36 -0.09
C ARG A 491 -3.30 26.49 0.81
N THR A 492 -4.12 25.46 0.93
CA THR A 492 -5.25 25.40 1.88
C THR A 492 -4.76 25.44 3.33
N THR A 493 -3.69 24.72 3.66
CA THR A 493 -3.08 24.72 4.99
C THR A 493 -2.75 26.13 5.48
N ILE A 494 -2.21 26.99 4.61
CA ILE A 494 -1.77 28.34 4.96
C ILE A 494 -2.81 29.43 4.62
N ASP A 495 -4.07 29.06 4.40
CA ASP A 495 -5.14 29.96 3.95
C ASP A 495 -4.73 30.85 2.76
N ARG A 496 -3.95 30.27 1.84
CA ARG A 496 -3.43 30.93 0.63
C ARG A 496 -2.65 32.22 0.94
N ALA A 497 -2.17 32.42 2.17
CA ALA A 497 -1.51 33.63 2.64
C ALA A 497 -0.20 33.95 1.88
N LYS A 498 0.45 32.92 1.32
CA LYS A 498 1.67 33.06 0.52
C LYS A 498 1.66 32.15 -0.72
N PRO A 499 2.40 32.51 -1.78
CA PRO A 499 2.62 31.59 -2.90
C PRO A 499 3.49 30.40 -2.47
N VAL A 500 3.24 29.24 -3.08
CA VAL A 500 4.08 28.04 -2.96
C VAL A 500 4.77 27.82 -4.31
N CYS A 501 6.09 28.01 -4.33
CA CYS A 501 6.93 27.83 -5.52
C CYS A 501 7.17 26.34 -5.81
N HIS A 502 7.44 26.01 -7.07
CA HIS A 502 7.85 24.67 -7.49
C HIS A 502 9.30 24.66 -7.91
N LEU A 503 10.07 23.70 -7.41
CA LEU A 503 11.46 23.47 -7.77
C LEU A 503 11.62 22.00 -8.22
N ILE A 504 12.26 21.80 -9.36
CA ILE A 504 12.62 20.46 -9.86
C ILE A 504 14.11 20.28 -9.64
N PHE A 505 14.47 19.21 -8.92
CA PHE A 505 15.84 18.77 -8.77
C PHE A 505 16.20 17.83 -9.94
N SER A 506 16.91 18.36 -10.94
CA SER A 506 17.33 17.56 -12.11
C SER A 506 18.80 17.12 -11.95
N VAL A 507 19.02 15.81 -11.95
CA VAL A 507 20.36 15.22 -12.09
C VAL A 507 20.64 15.07 -13.59
N VAL A 508 21.32 16.06 -14.19
CA VAL A 508 21.82 15.94 -15.57
C VAL A 508 23.11 15.10 -15.54
N PRO A 509 23.26 14.05 -16.38
CA PRO A 509 24.53 13.34 -16.53
C PRO A 509 25.67 14.32 -16.82
N SER A 510 26.81 14.09 -16.18
CA SER A 510 27.98 14.96 -16.16
C SER A 510 28.44 15.42 -17.54
N ASN A 511 28.12 16.68 -17.87
CA ASN A 511 28.97 17.64 -18.60
C ASN A 511 28.45 19.09 -18.56
N THR A 512 27.32 19.35 -17.89
CA THR A 512 26.87 20.71 -17.57
C THR A 512 26.23 20.73 -16.18
N ARG A 513 27.02 21.03 -15.15
CA ARG A 513 26.47 21.42 -13.83
C ARG A 513 25.80 22.79 -13.98
N LYS A 514 24.54 22.80 -14.37
CA LYS A 514 23.62 23.91 -14.10
C LYS A 514 22.41 23.34 -13.37
N LEU A 515 22.30 23.64 -12.08
CA LEU A 515 20.98 23.71 -11.46
C LEU A 515 20.17 24.71 -12.29
N LEU A 516 19.03 24.30 -12.82
CA LEU A 516 18.01 25.25 -13.25
C LEU A 516 17.33 25.84 -11.99
N MET A 517 18.09 26.57 -11.17
CA MET A 517 17.51 27.62 -10.32
C MET A 517 17.30 28.84 -11.23
N ASN A 518 16.30 28.79 -12.09
CA ASN A 518 15.92 29.96 -12.85
C ASN A 518 14.74 30.66 -12.12
N PRO A 519 14.94 31.83 -11.49
CA PRO A 519 13.87 32.55 -10.79
C PRO A 519 12.77 33.10 -11.72
N PHE A 520 12.81 32.84 -13.03
CA PHE A 520 11.93 33.45 -14.02
C PHE A 520 10.82 32.57 -14.62
N LEU A 521 10.58 31.35 -14.12
CA LEU A 521 9.35 30.60 -14.44
C LEU A 521 8.34 30.54 -13.27
N CYS A 522 8.48 31.45 -12.31
CA CYS A 522 7.45 31.75 -11.34
C CYS A 522 6.65 32.97 -11.81
N CYS A 523 5.32 32.84 -11.91
CA CYS A 523 4.34 33.86 -12.30
C CYS A 523 4.20 34.20 -13.81
N ALA A 524 3.44 33.39 -14.54
CA ALA A 524 2.58 33.96 -15.58
C ALA A 524 1.47 34.77 -14.90
N LYS A 525 1.66 36.08 -14.74
CA LYS A 525 0.59 37.02 -14.39
C LYS A 525 -0.41 37.06 -15.54
N ALA A 526 -1.59 36.48 -15.34
CA ALA A 526 -2.74 36.73 -16.19
C ALA A 526 -3.26 38.15 -15.93
N GLY A 527 -3.16 39.01 -16.95
CA GLY A 527 -4.12 40.04 -17.33
C GLY A 527 -4.48 41.17 -16.37
N GLN A 528 -3.96 42.37 -16.65
CA GLN A 528 -4.77 43.57 -16.93
C GLN A 528 -3.84 44.69 -17.43
N LYS A 529 -3.72 44.83 -18.76
CA LYS A 529 -3.32 46.10 -19.38
C LYS A 529 -4.58 46.77 -19.88
N GLN A 530 -4.96 47.84 -19.19
CA GLN A 530 -5.86 48.85 -19.76
C GLN A 530 -5.21 49.42 -21.02
N ILE A 531 -5.95 49.36 -22.12
CA ILE A 531 -5.72 50.17 -23.30
C ILE A 531 -6.56 51.42 -23.10
N ASN A 532 -5.93 52.58 -23.04
CA ASN A 532 -6.55 53.89 -23.23
C ASN A 532 -5.56 54.78 -23.99
N GLY A 533 -6.04 55.36 -25.10
CA GLY A 533 -5.41 56.48 -25.82
C GLY A 533 -4.37 56.09 -26.85
#